data_AF-A0A9E3VFY5-F1
#
_entry.id   AF-A0A9E3VFY5-F1
#
_cell.length_a   1.000
_cell.length_b   1.000
_cell.length_c   1.000
_cell.angle_alpha   90.00
_cell.angle_beta   90.00
_cell.angle_gamma   90.00
#
_symmetry.space_group_name_H-M   'P 1'
#
loop_
_entity.id
_entity.type
_entity.pdbx_description
1 polymer ?
#
loop_
_entity_poly.entity_id
_entity_poly.type
_entity_poly.pdbx_seq_one_letter_code
_entity_poly.pdbx_strand_id
1 'polypeptide(L)'
;MLPFRPSFAAVVSALAFGAAGAGAQDLGARIAAVRDGTVRFEFAAAEGVCGNGRGNIQVHRPGDRRRTGQGGEWVEECEPGPVRVAVDRVAGRVTAVRAYVGGRWRGAAERDLGPVAPAEASDWLLGVAESGRGSVAKDAIFPATIAEGVHPWRRLLALAKDQARPREVRSQAVFWVGQEAADAATRGLQEVVDADGDQEVRKSAVFALSQRPKDESVPSLIRIARTHRDPEIRRTAIFWLGQSGDPRAVAYFEEVLVSR
;
A
#
# COMPACT_ATOMS: atom_id res chain seq x y z
N MET A 1 43.69 -50.14 52.35
CA MET A 1 43.21 -51.35 51.65
C MET A 1 41.99 -50.96 50.82
N LEU A 2 42.08 -51.20 49.51
CA LEU A 2 41.09 -50.98 48.44
C LEU A 2 39.92 -52.00 48.54
N PRO A 3 38.73 -51.76 47.93
CA PRO A 3 38.51 -51.89 46.47
C PRO A 3 37.63 -50.76 45.88
N PHE A 4 38.06 -50.04 44.83
CA PHE A 4 37.89 -50.36 43.40
C PHE A 4 36.55 -51.01 43.01
N ARG A 5 35.64 -50.22 42.42
CA ARG A 5 34.62 -50.69 41.48
C ARG A 5 34.48 -49.70 40.30
N PRO A 6 34.30 -50.17 39.05
CA PRO A 6 34.44 -49.37 37.84
C PRO A 6 33.11 -48.86 37.25
N SER A 7 33.25 -47.79 36.46
CA SER A 7 32.51 -47.35 35.27
C SER A 7 31.04 -47.74 35.07
N PHE A 8 30.17 -46.73 34.95
CA PHE A 8 29.19 -46.64 33.86
C PHE A 8 29.10 -45.20 33.36
N ALA A 9 29.44 -45.02 32.09
CA ALA A 9 29.15 -43.81 31.33
C ALA A 9 27.64 -43.72 31.08
N ALA A 10 27.07 -42.54 31.29
CA ALA A 10 25.82 -42.14 30.69
C ALA A 10 25.91 -40.66 30.34
N VAL A 11 26.38 -40.40 29.11
CA VAL A 11 26.16 -39.13 28.42
C VAL A 11 24.65 -39.01 28.22
N VAL A 12 24.00 -38.13 28.97
CA VAL A 12 22.65 -37.67 28.65
C VAL A 12 22.80 -36.28 28.07
N SER A 13 23.01 -36.25 26.76
CA SER A 13 22.71 -35.08 25.94
C SER A 13 21.22 -34.80 26.06
N ALA A 14 20.86 -33.84 26.91
CA ALA A 14 19.53 -33.25 26.87
C ALA A 14 19.45 -32.39 25.61
N LEU A 15 18.89 -32.99 24.57
CA LEU A 15 18.47 -32.35 23.34
C LEU A 15 17.70 -31.07 23.66
N ALA A 16 18.27 -29.93 23.28
CA ALA A 16 17.52 -28.71 23.06
C ALA A 16 16.56 -28.96 21.88
N PHE A 17 15.35 -29.44 22.19
CA PHE A 17 14.27 -29.44 21.21
C PHE A 17 13.73 -28.01 21.11
N GLY A 18 14.20 -27.33 20.06
CA GLY A 18 13.79 -25.98 19.71
C GLY A 18 12.28 -25.88 19.48
N ALA A 19 11.64 -25.02 20.25
CA ALA A 19 10.32 -24.46 19.95
C ALA A 19 10.45 -23.13 19.18
N ALA A 20 11.43 -23.03 18.28
CA ALA A 20 11.65 -21.87 17.42
C ALA A 20 11.64 -22.34 15.95
N GLY A 21 10.44 -22.59 15.43
CA GLY A 21 10.29 -23.08 14.05
C GLY A 21 8.89 -22.96 13.44
N ALA A 22 7.89 -22.47 14.19
CA ALA A 22 6.55 -22.25 13.66
C ALA A 22 6.35 -20.85 13.02
N GLY A 23 7.33 -19.95 13.14
CA GLY A 23 7.27 -18.56 12.66
C GLY A 23 8.04 -18.27 11.37
N ALA A 24 8.58 -19.28 10.68
CA ALA A 24 9.43 -19.10 9.50
C ALA A 24 8.83 -19.70 8.21
N GLN A 25 7.61 -20.23 8.26
CA GLN A 25 6.89 -20.53 7.03
C GLN A 25 6.38 -19.20 6.47
N ASP A 26 7.02 -18.75 5.39
CA ASP A 26 6.56 -17.66 4.52
C ASP A 26 5.02 -17.71 4.41
N LEU A 27 4.35 -16.60 4.76
CA LEU A 27 2.90 -16.41 4.62
C LEU A 27 2.41 -16.93 3.27
N GLY A 28 3.20 -16.74 2.21
CA GLY A 28 2.95 -17.28 0.89
C GLY A 28 2.75 -18.80 0.87
N ALA A 29 3.66 -19.56 1.49
CA ALA A 29 3.56 -21.02 1.60
C ALA A 29 2.33 -21.47 2.40
N ARG A 30 2.01 -20.79 3.51
CA ARG A 30 0.86 -21.10 4.36
C ARG A 30 -0.46 -20.87 3.61
N ILE A 31 -0.57 -19.77 2.87
CA ILE A 31 -1.72 -19.50 2.01
C ILE A 31 -1.76 -20.50 0.84
N ALA A 32 -0.61 -20.81 0.24
CA ALA A 32 -0.49 -21.71 -0.90
C ALA A 32 -0.94 -23.15 -0.60
N ALA A 33 -0.84 -23.61 0.65
CA ALA A 33 -1.33 -24.91 1.10
C ALA A 33 -2.86 -25.08 0.92
N VAL A 34 -3.63 -24.00 0.88
CA VAL A 34 -5.10 -24.05 0.82
C VAL A 34 -5.61 -23.92 -0.62
N ARG A 35 -5.77 -25.04 -1.34
CA ARG A 35 -6.14 -24.99 -2.77
C ARG A 35 -7.50 -24.33 -3.07
N ASP A 36 -8.50 -24.58 -2.22
CA ASP A 36 -9.88 -24.15 -2.44
C ASP A 36 -10.51 -23.68 -1.13
N GLY A 37 -11.01 -22.44 -1.08
CA GLY A 37 -11.67 -21.84 0.08
C GLY A 37 -11.08 -20.49 0.50
N THR A 38 -11.50 -19.97 1.65
CA THR A 38 -11.06 -18.67 2.18
C THR A 38 -9.99 -18.87 3.26
N VAL A 39 -8.86 -18.17 3.12
CA VAL A 39 -7.82 -18.04 4.15
C VAL A 39 -7.93 -16.67 4.79
N ARG A 40 -7.88 -16.60 6.12
CA ARG A 40 -7.88 -15.33 6.86
C ARG A 40 -6.56 -15.12 7.57
N PHE A 41 -6.15 -13.86 7.69
CA PHE A 41 -5.05 -13.44 8.55
C PHE A 41 -5.27 -11.99 8.99
N GLU A 42 -4.55 -11.55 10.02
CA GLU A 42 -4.59 -10.17 10.47
C GLU A 42 -3.19 -9.61 10.74
N PHE A 43 -3.00 -8.30 10.57
CA PHE A 43 -1.75 -7.61 10.89
C PHE A 43 -2.04 -6.22 11.46
N ALA A 44 -1.07 -5.66 12.18
CA ALA A 44 -1.21 -4.35 12.79
C ALA A 44 -1.36 -3.24 11.72
N ALA A 45 -2.34 -2.37 11.92
CA ALA A 45 -2.62 -1.26 11.02
C ALA A 45 -1.73 -0.05 11.36
N ALA A 46 -1.39 0.74 10.35
CA ALA A 46 -0.69 2.01 10.54
C ALA A 46 -1.52 3.00 11.38
N GLU A 47 -0.84 3.99 11.97
CA GLU A 47 -1.50 5.05 12.74
C GLU A 47 -2.56 5.79 11.90
N GLY A 48 -3.70 6.09 12.51
CA GLY A 48 -4.81 6.80 11.86
C GLY A 48 -5.70 5.91 10.97
N VAL A 49 -5.39 4.62 10.83
CA VAL A 49 -6.24 3.66 10.12
C VAL A 49 -7.38 3.18 11.02
N CYS A 50 -8.61 3.27 10.52
CA CYS A 50 -9.81 2.79 11.20
C CYS A 50 -10.85 2.31 10.19
N GLY A 51 -11.88 1.63 10.65
CA GLY A 51 -13.01 1.25 9.80
C GLY A 51 -14.24 0.80 10.59
N ASN A 52 -15.28 0.40 9.86
CA ASN A 52 -16.56 -0.02 10.43
C ASN A 52 -16.81 -1.55 10.38
N GLY A 53 -15.78 -2.33 10.06
CA GLY A 53 -15.86 -3.78 9.90
C GLY A 53 -16.63 -4.27 8.67
N ARG A 54 -17.11 -3.37 7.79
CA ARG A 54 -17.87 -3.69 6.57
C ARG A 54 -17.15 -3.31 5.27
N GLY A 55 -15.84 -3.05 5.35
CA GLY A 55 -15.00 -2.69 4.20
C GLY A 55 -14.90 -1.19 3.94
N ASN A 56 -15.57 -0.34 4.74
CA ASN A 56 -15.25 1.08 4.76
C ASN A 56 -14.04 1.29 5.69
N ILE A 57 -12.89 1.59 5.10
CA ILE A 57 -11.62 1.82 5.80
C ILE A 57 -11.18 3.25 5.50
N GLN A 58 -10.88 4.00 6.55
CA GLN A 58 -10.40 5.37 6.47
C GLN A 58 -8.96 5.44 6.98
N VAL A 59 -8.16 6.32 6.38
CA VAL A 59 -6.78 6.61 6.79
C VAL A 59 -6.69 8.09 7.09
N HIS A 60 -6.58 8.43 8.37
CA HIS A 60 -6.45 9.81 8.83
C HIS A 60 -4.98 10.17 8.96
N ARG A 61 -4.49 11.14 8.18
CA ARG A 61 -3.10 11.61 8.31
C ARG A 61 -2.99 12.87 9.18
N PRO A 62 -1.87 13.05 9.90
CA PRO A 62 -1.59 14.32 10.57
C PRO A 62 -1.62 15.47 9.55
N GLY A 63 -2.47 16.47 9.80
CA GLY A 63 -2.61 17.64 8.91
C GLY A 63 -3.66 17.53 7.82
N ASP A 64 -4.35 16.39 7.67
CA ASP A 64 -5.61 16.38 6.93
C ASP A 64 -6.55 17.39 7.62
N ARG A 65 -6.96 18.42 6.88
CA ARG A 65 -8.18 19.15 7.26
C ARG A 65 -9.23 18.06 7.28
N ARG A 66 -9.66 17.65 8.48
CA ARG A 66 -10.85 16.82 8.59
C ARG A 66 -11.85 17.49 7.65
N ARG A 67 -12.27 16.79 6.60
CA ARG A 67 -13.67 16.91 6.23
C ARG A 67 -14.41 16.31 7.42
N THR A 68 -14.40 17.00 8.57
CA THR A 68 -15.53 16.95 9.45
C THR A 68 -16.63 17.36 8.51
N GLY A 69 -17.44 16.38 8.14
CA GLY A 69 -18.72 16.67 7.54
C GLY A 69 -19.26 17.87 8.30
N GLN A 70 -19.60 18.90 7.53
CA GLN A 70 -20.53 19.93 7.95
C GLN A 70 -21.57 19.31 8.89
N GLY A 71 -21.86 19.99 10.01
CA GLY A 71 -22.73 19.52 11.08
C GLY A 71 -23.89 18.64 10.61
N GLY A 72 -23.70 17.32 10.68
CA GLY A 72 -24.70 16.31 10.43
C GLY A 72 -24.92 15.52 11.72
N GLU A 73 -26.16 15.08 11.95
CA GLU A 73 -26.60 14.35 13.15
C GLU A 73 -25.97 12.93 13.30
N TRP A 74 -25.14 12.51 12.35
CA TRP A 74 -24.66 11.13 12.24
C TRP A 74 -23.15 11.01 12.49
N VAL A 75 -22.78 10.09 13.39
CA VAL A 75 -21.39 9.77 13.71
C VAL A 75 -20.96 8.59 12.85
N GLU A 76 -19.94 8.78 12.02
CA GLU A 76 -19.35 7.67 11.27
C GLU A 76 -18.51 6.81 12.22
N GLU A 77 -18.87 5.53 12.35
CA GLU A 77 -18.13 4.56 13.18
C GLU A 77 -16.77 4.26 12.55
N CYS A 78 -15.72 4.89 13.09
CA CYS A 78 -14.32 4.70 12.74
C CYS A 78 -13.64 3.99 13.92
N GLU A 79 -13.69 2.66 13.91
CA GLU A 79 -13.07 1.84 14.94
C GLU A 79 -11.63 1.48 14.55
N PRO A 80 -10.62 1.80 15.37
CA PRO A 80 -9.27 1.32 15.15
C PRO A 80 -9.20 -0.19 15.38
N GLY A 81 -8.22 -0.85 14.75
CA GLY A 81 -7.99 -2.28 14.93
C GLY A 81 -7.00 -2.83 13.91
N PRO A 82 -6.67 -4.13 13.98
CA PRO A 82 -5.82 -4.74 12.99
C PRO A 82 -6.50 -4.73 11.62
N VAL A 83 -5.68 -4.71 10.57
CA VAL A 83 -6.15 -5.01 9.21
C VAL A 83 -6.40 -6.50 9.14
N ARG A 84 -7.64 -6.85 8.79
CA ARG A 84 -8.11 -8.22 8.65
C ARG A 84 -8.28 -8.52 7.17
N VAL A 85 -7.58 -9.55 6.69
CA VAL A 85 -7.59 -9.93 5.27
C VAL A 85 -8.24 -11.28 5.10
N ALA A 86 -9.14 -11.37 4.14
CA ALA A 86 -9.73 -12.62 3.65
C ALA A 86 -9.33 -12.83 2.18
N VAL A 87 -8.70 -13.97 1.91
CA VAL A 87 -8.19 -14.37 0.60
C VAL A 87 -8.99 -15.57 0.12
N ASP A 88 -9.71 -15.43 -0.98
CA ASP A 88 -10.40 -16.56 -1.61
C ASP A 88 -9.47 -17.22 -2.62
N ARG A 89 -9.39 -18.55 -2.56
CA ARG A 89 -8.65 -19.37 -3.51
C ARG A 89 -9.54 -20.40 -4.18
N VAL A 90 -9.33 -20.58 -5.48
CA VAL A 90 -9.98 -21.61 -6.30
C VAL A 90 -8.93 -22.25 -7.20
N ALA A 91 -8.83 -23.57 -7.16
CA ALA A 91 -7.83 -24.36 -7.88
C ALA A 91 -6.39 -23.83 -7.69
N GLY A 92 -6.07 -23.35 -6.49
CA GLY A 92 -4.76 -22.78 -6.14
C GLY A 92 -4.50 -21.35 -6.64
N ARG A 93 -5.47 -20.69 -7.27
CA ARG A 93 -5.35 -19.28 -7.68
C ARG A 93 -6.10 -18.38 -6.70
N VAL A 94 -5.54 -17.20 -6.41
CA VAL A 94 -6.26 -16.16 -5.66
C VAL A 94 -7.32 -15.56 -6.57
N THR A 95 -8.57 -15.59 -6.12
CA THR A 95 -9.74 -15.08 -6.85
C THR A 95 -10.35 -13.84 -6.22
N ALA A 96 -10.08 -13.57 -4.94
CA ALA A 96 -10.45 -12.34 -4.27
C ALA A 96 -9.52 -12.03 -3.10
N VAL A 97 -9.27 -10.75 -2.86
CA VAL A 97 -8.61 -10.23 -1.66
C VAL A 97 -9.54 -9.19 -1.05
N ARG A 98 -9.90 -9.34 0.21
CA ARG A 98 -10.81 -8.44 0.93
C ARG A 98 -10.17 -8.00 2.24
N ALA A 99 -10.18 -6.70 2.49
CA ALA A 99 -9.61 -6.11 3.69
C ALA A 99 -10.69 -5.45 4.55
N TYR A 100 -10.53 -5.55 5.87
CA TYR A 100 -11.45 -4.99 6.86
C TYR A 100 -10.64 -4.37 8.00
N VAL A 101 -11.13 -3.26 8.56
CA VAL A 101 -10.66 -2.66 9.81
C VAL A 101 -11.88 -2.34 10.66
N GLY A 102 -11.77 -2.47 11.98
CA GLY A 102 -12.91 -2.43 12.89
C GLY A 102 -13.69 -3.75 12.91
N GLY A 103 -14.60 -3.89 13.88
CA GLY A 103 -15.40 -5.11 14.05
C GLY A 103 -14.60 -6.39 14.32
N ARG A 104 -15.21 -7.55 14.00
CA ARG A 104 -14.66 -8.90 14.23
C ARG A 104 -15.11 -9.90 13.17
N TRP A 105 -14.36 -10.98 13.00
CA TRP A 105 -14.78 -12.10 12.15
C TRP A 105 -16.11 -12.71 12.63
N ARG A 106 -16.95 -13.12 11.67
CA ARG A 106 -18.14 -13.92 11.97
C ARG A 106 -17.74 -15.39 12.03
N GLY A 107 -17.94 -16.00 13.21
CA GLY A 107 -17.63 -17.40 13.48
C GLY A 107 -16.13 -17.71 13.43
N ALA A 108 -15.78 -18.93 13.84
CA ALA A 108 -14.44 -19.46 13.60
C ALA A 108 -14.30 -19.79 12.11
N ALA A 109 -13.23 -19.31 11.46
CA ALA A 109 -12.81 -19.86 10.18
C ALA A 109 -11.94 -21.09 10.45
N GLU A 110 -12.20 -22.18 9.75
CA GLU A 110 -11.34 -23.38 9.81
C GLU A 110 -9.89 -23.06 9.40
N ARG A 111 -9.69 -21.97 8.63
CA ARG A 111 -8.42 -21.58 8.02
C ARG A 111 -8.09 -20.13 8.34
N ASP A 112 -7.97 -19.85 9.62
CA ASP A 112 -7.45 -18.60 10.15
C ASP A 112 -5.97 -18.77 10.50
N LEU A 113 -5.11 -17.99 9.83
CA LEU A 113 -3.67 -17.96 10.06
C LEU A 113 -3.30 -17.08 11.27
N GLY A 114 -4.27 -16.34 11.82
CA GLY A 114 -4.09 -15.46 12.96
C GLY A 114 -3.23 -14.23 12.64
N PRO A 115 -2.57 -13.67 13.67
CA PRO A 115 -1.68 -12.53 13.52
C PRO A 115 -0.46 -12.84 12.65
N VAL A 116 -0.09 -11.91 11.78
CA VAL A 116 1.07 -11.95 10.88
C VAL A 116 1.83 -10.63 10.99
N ALA A 117 3.15 -10.67 10.78
CA ALA A 117 3.96 -9.46 10.80
C ALA A 117 3.52 -8.50 9.68
N PRO A 118 3.38 -7.18 9.95
CA PRO A 118 2.95 -6.19 8.94
C PRO A 118 3.79 -6.22 7.66
N ALA A 119 5.12 -6.37 7.79
CA ALA A 119 6.04 -6.46 6.66
C ALA A 119 5.76 -7.69 5.78
N GLU A 120 5.59 -8.86 6.41
CA GLU A 120 5.29 -10.12 5.70
C GLU A 120 3.94 -10.07 4.99
N ALA A 121 2.91 -9.51 5.65
CA ALA A 121 1.60 -9.30 5.06
C ALA A 121 1.64 -8.36 3.85
N SER A 122 2.28 -7.19 4.00
CA SER A 122 2.47 -6.23 2.91
C SER A 122 3.24 -6.85 1.75
N ASP A 123 4.32 -7.58 2.03
CA ASP A 123 5.14 -8.17 0.98
C ASP A 123 4.39 -9.22 0.16
N TRP A 124 3.60 -10.06 0.82
CA TRP A 124 2.75 -11.04 0.16
C TRP A 124 1.64 -10.37 -0.68
N LEU A 125 0.96 -9.37 -0.12
CA LEU A 125 -0.10 -8.62 -0.81
C LEU A 125 0.44 -7.92 -2.07
N LEU A 126 1.64 -7.34 -2.01
CA LEU A 126 2.28 -6.76 -3.20
C LEU A 126 2.69 -7.83 -4.22
N GLY A 127 3.07 -9.02 -3.78
CA GLY A 127 3.29 -10.16 -4.69
C GLY A 127 2.01 -10.59 -5.42
N VAL A 128 0.85 -10.48 -4.76
CA VAL A 128 -0.47 -10.65 -5.41
C VAL A 128 -0.75 -9.50 -6.38
N ALA A 129 -0.40 -8.26 -6.05
CA ALA A 129 -0.58 -7.11 -6.95
C ALA A 129 0.30 -7.22 -8.23
N GLU A 130 1.51 -7.73 -8.09
CA GLU A 130 2.47 -7.90 -9.19
C GLU A 130 2.06 -9.04 -10.15
N SER A 131 1.66 -10.19 -9.59
CA SER A 131 1.34 -11.41 -10.35
C SER A 131 -0.14 -11.57 -10.71
N GLY A 132 -1.03 -10.91 -9.98
CA GLY A 132 -2.48 -11.05 -10.07
C GLY A 132 -3.08 -10.52 -11.36
N ARG A 133 -4.36 -10.83 -11.58
CA ARG A 133 -5.14 -10.39 -12.75
C ARG A 133 -6.35 -9.56 -12.32
N GLY A 134 -6.69 -8.56 -13.13
CA GLY A 134 -7.91 -7.77 -12.97
C GLY A 134 -8.02 -7.11 -11.59
N SER A 135 -9.19 -7.22 -10.97
CA SER A 135 -9.48 -6.63 -9.66
C SER A 135 -8.62 -7.20 -8.55
N VAL A 136 -8.26 -8.49 -8.57
CA VAL A 136 -7.45 -9.14 -7.52
C VAL A 136 -6.12 -8.42 -7.30
N ALA A 137 -5.45 -8.04 -8.39
CA ALA A 137 -4.18 -7.32 -8.29
C ALA A 137 -4.38 -5.94 -7.64
N LYS A 138 -5.43 -5.22 -8.05
CA LYS A 138 -5.75 -3.90 -7.50
C LYS A 138 -6.16 -3.97 -6.02
N ASP A 139 -7.00 -4.93 -5.66
CA ASP A 139 -7.57 -5.11 -4.32
C ASP A 139 -6.49 -5.48 -3.29
N ALA A 140 -5.37 -6.06 -3.73
CA ALA A 140 -4.24 -6.35 -2.88
C ALA A 140 -3.34 -5.14 -2.58
N ILE A 141 -3.39 -4.07 -3.39
CA ILE A 141 -2.52 -2.90 -3.21
C ILE A 141 -2.86 -2.16 -1.92
N PHE A 142 -4.12 -1.75 -1.74
CA PHE A 142 -4.51 -0.92 -0.59
C PHE A 142 -4.17 -1.54 0.78
N PRO A 143 -4.55 -2.79 1.10
CA PRO A 143 -4.20 -3.36 2.39
C PRO A 143 -2.68 -3.42 2.64
N ALA A 144 -1.86 -3.53 1.59
CA ALA A 144 -0.40 -3.50 1.73
C ALA A 144 0.13 -2.13 2.19
N THR A 145 -0.56 -1.03 1.89
CA THR A 145 -0.09 0.34 2.18
C THR A 145 -0.51 0.86 3.55
N ILE A 146 -1.36 0.12 4.25
CA ILE A 146 -1.87 0.49 5.60
C ILE A 146 -1.30 -0.41 6.69
N ALA A 147 -0.23 -1.16 6.39
CA ALA A 147 0.51 -1.98 7.33
C ALA A 147 1.39 -1.10 8.24
N GLU A 148 1.39 -1.37 9.55
CA GLU A 148 2.17 -0.62 10.53
C GLU A 148 3.67 -0.65 10.21
N GLY A 149 4.29 0.55 10.13
CA GLY A 149 5.72 0.72 9.91
C GLY A 149 6.22 0.31 8.51
N VAL A 150 5.34 -0.02 7.57
CA VAL A 150 5.71 -0.45 6.22
C VAL A 150 5.45 0.67 5.21
N HIS A 151 6.46 0.97 4.40
CA HIS A 151 6.42 1.99 3.34
C HIS A 151 6.81 1.39 1.98
N PRO A 152 5.89 0.73 1.26
CA PRO A 152 6.21 -0.08 0.08
C PRO A 152 6.40 0.73 -1.21
N TRP A 153 6.69 2.04 -1.10
CA TRP A 153 6.69 2.97 -2.24
C TRP A 153 7.61 2.55 -3.40
N ARG A 154 8.74 1.87 -3.13
CA ARG A 154 9.64 1.38 -4.20
C ARG A 154 8.97 0.29 -5.05
N ARG A 155 8.28 -0.65 -4.42
CA ARG A 155 7.55 -1.72 -5.13
C ARG A 155 6.34 -1.16 -5.86
N LEU A 156 5.59 -0.25 -5.23
CA LEU A 156 4.49 0.45 -5.88
C LEU A 156 4.97 1.27 -7.09
N LEU A 157 6.12 1.94 -7.00
CA LEU A 157 6.70 2.67 -8.11
C LEU A 157 7.12 1.75 -9.26
N ALA A 158 7.69 0.58 -8.95
CA ALA A 158 7.98 -0.43 -9.96
C ALA A 158 6.68 -0.91 -10.64
N LEU A 159 5.63 -1.18 -9.86
CA LEU A 159 4.32 -1.58 -10.37
C LEU A 159 3.66 -0.50 -11.25
N ALA A 160 3.80 0.78 -10.87
CA ALA A 160 3.31 1.92 -11.65
C ALA A 160 3.96 2.03 -13.03
N LYS A 161 5.24 1.66 -13.14
CA LYS A 161 6.03 1.74 -14.38
C LYS A 161 5.88 0.50 -15.27
N ASP A 162 5.43 -0.62 -14.71
CA ASP A 162 5.31 -1.89 -15.44
C ASP A 162 4.16 -1.83 -16.47
N GLN A 163 4.50 -1.60 -17.73
CA GLN A 163 3.55 -1.53 -18.84
C GLN A 163 2.78 -2.84 -19.08
N ALA A 164 3.27 -3.97 -18.56
CA ALA A 164 2.57 -5.25 -18.65
C ALA A 164 1.40 -5.37 -17.67
N ARG A 165 1.23 -4.44 -16.72
CA ARG A 165 0.10 -4.42 -15.78
C ARG A 165 -1.07 -3.59 -16.30
N PRO A 166 -2.33 -3.93 -15.95
CA PRO A 166 -3.49 -3.13 -16.33
C PRO A 166 -3.39 -1.69 -15.85
N ARG A 167 -3.94 -0.75 -16.63
CA ARG A 167 -3.96 0.68 -16.32
C ARG A 167 -4.44 0.96 -14.89
N GLU A 168 -5.52 0.29 -14.46
CA GLU A 168 -6.15 0.49 -13.16
C GLU A 168 -5.23 0.12 -11.99
N VAL A 169 -4.42 -0.94 -12.17
CA VAL A 169 -3.43 -1.39 -11.18
C VAL A 169 -2.31 -0.36 -11.08
N ARG A 170 -1.80 0.12 -12.23
CA ARG A 170 -0.74 1.14 -12.28
C ARG A 170 -1.20 2.47 -11.69
N SER A 171 -2.40 2.94 -12.03
CA SER A 171 -2.98 4.16 -11.45
C SER A 171 -3.17 4.04 -9.94
N GLN A 172 -3.61 2.88 -9.43
CA GLN A 172 -3.72 2.66 -7.99
C GLN A 172 -2.35 2.70 -7.30
N ALA A 173 -1.32 2.13 -7.93
CA ALA A 173 0.05 2.18 -7.43
C ALA A 173 0.58 3.62 -7.39
N VAL A 174 0.38 4.40 -8.46
CA VAL A 174 0.71 5.84 -8.50
C VAL A 174 0.03 6.62 -7.38
N PHE A 175 -1.27 6.38 -7.16
CA PHE A 175 -2.01 7.03 -6.10
C PHE A 175 -1.33 6.80 -4.74
N TRP A 176 -1.01 5.55 -4.41
CA TRP A 176 -0.38 5.22 -3.13
C TRP A 176 1.07 5.69 -3.02
N VAL A 177 1.84 5.72 -4.11
CA VAL A 177 3.16 6.39 -4.12
C VAL A 177 3.02 7.87 -3.78
N GLY A 178 1.97 8.54 -4.27
CA GLY A 178 1.67 9.94 -3.95
C GLY A 178 1.33 10.20 -2.48
N GLN A 179 0.90 9.16 -1.75
CA GLN A 179 0.60 9.27 -0.32
C GLN A 179 1.84 9.16 0.57
N GLU A 180 2.99 8.83 0.00
CA GLU A 180 4.24 8.62 0.72
C GLU A 180 5.02 9.93 0.86
N ALA A 181 5.59 10.17 2.04
CA ALA A 181 6.24 11.42 2.38
C ALA A 181 7.75 11.47 2.03
N ALA A 182 8.20 10.71 1.02
CA ALA A 182 9.62 10.59 0.68
C ALA A 182 9.98 11.34 -0.61
N ASP A 183 11.07 12.14 -0.59
CA ASP A 183 11.62 12.82 -1.78
C ASP A 183 11.88 11.85 -2.95
N ALA A 184 12.29 10.63 -2.62
CA ALA A 184 12.52 9.59 -3.60
C ALA A 184 11.21 9.12 -4.28
N ALA A 185 10.08 9.18 -3.60
CA ALA A 185 8.76 8.95 -4.19
C ALA A 185 8.38 10.12 -5.12
N THR A 186 8.66 11.38 -4.74
CA THR A 186 8.45 12.56 -5.61
C THR A 186 9.24 12.44 -6.92
N ARG A 187 10.54 12.10 -6.86
CA ARG A 187 11.35 11.85 -8.08
C ARG A 187 10.78 10.70 -8.91
N GLY A 188 10.39 9.61 -8.27
CA GLY A 188 9.76 8.47 -8.94
C GLY A 188 8.48 8.86 -9.70
N LEU A 189 7.65 9.73 -9.11
CA LEU A 189 6.44 10.23 -9.77
C LEU A 189 6.76 11.12 -10.99
N GLN A 190 7.82 11.93 -10.93
CA GLN A 190 8.29 12.70 -12.10
C GLN A 190 8.71 11.77 -13.25
N GLU A 191 9.41 10.68 -12.94
CA GLU A 191 9.77 9.67 -13.93
C GLU A 191 8.53 9.00 -14.55
N VAL A 192 7.46 8.79 -13.77
CA VAL A 192 6.19 8.27 -14.31
C VAL A 192 5.52 9.29 -15.24
N VAL A 193 5.56 10.58 -14.90
CA VAL A 193 5.03 11.65 -15.78
C VAL A 193 5.77 11.69 -17.11
N ASP A 194 7.10 11.66 -17.07
CA ASP A 194 7.97 11.85 -18.24
C ASP A 194 8.10 10.57 -19.10
N ALA A 195 7.65 9.42 -18.61
CA ALA A 195 7.67 8.15 -19.33
C ALA A 195 6.73 8.12 -20.55
N ASP A 196 7.04 7.24 -21.50
CA ASP A 196 6.08 6.81 -22.51
C ASP A 196 5.09 5.81 -21.91
N GLY A 197 3.81 5.96 -22.26
CA GLY A 197 2.77 5.05 -21.79
C GLY A 197 1.40 5.71 -21.67
N ASP A 198 0.53 5.03 -20.93
CA ASP A 198 -0.85 5.42 -20.75
C ASP A 198 -0.99 6.84 -20.15
N GLN A 199 -1.74 7.69 -20.85
CA GLN A 199 -1.91 9.09 -20.47
C GLN A 199 -2.63 9.25 -19.13
N GLU A 200 -3.54 8.35 -18.77
CA GLU A 200 -4.30 8.44 -17.52
C GLU A 200 -3.43 8.07 -16.31
N VAL A 201 -2.48 7.14 -16.48
CA VAL A 201 -1.45 6.88 -15.45
C VAL A 201 -0.57 8.11 -15.25
N ARG A 202 -0.16 8.79 -16.33
CA ARG A 202 0.63 10.03 -16.27
C ARG A 202 -0.14 11.17 -15.60
N LYS A 203 -1.43 11.36 -15.93
CA LYS A 203 -2.30 12.33 -15.24
C LYS A 203 -2.44 12.01 -13.76
N SER A 204 -2.55 10.72 -13.41
CA SER A 204 -2.56 10.27 -12.00
C SER A 204 -1.26 10.66 -11.29
N ALA A 205 -0.11 10.60 -11.97
CA ALA A 205 1.17 10.98 -11.40
C ALA A 205 1.32 12.51 -11.25
N VAL A 206 0.78 13.30 -12.19
CA VAL A 206 0.70 14.76 -12.03
C VAL A 206 -0.17 15.13 -10.82
N PHE A 207 -1.32 14.46 -10.64
CA PHE A 207 -2.14 14.65 -9.44
C PHE A 207 -1.38 14.24 -8.16
N ALA A 208 -0.72 13.09 -8.15
CA ALA A 208 0.09 12.68 -7.00
C ALA A 208 1.17 13.72 -6.65
N LEU A 209 1.83 14.32 -7.66
CA LEU A 209 2.77 15.41 -7.47
C LEU A 209 2.11 16.68 -6.92
N SER A 210 0.86 17.00 -7.30
CA SER A 210 0.17 18.18 -6.77
C SER A 210 -0.20 18.07 -5.29
N GLN A 211 -0.30 16.83 -4.78
CA GLN A 211 -0.56 16.57 -3.36
C GLN A 211 0.71 16.67 -2.49
N ARG A 212 1.90 16.84 -3.08
CA ARG A 212 3.15 17.09 -2.36
C ARG A 212 3.18 18.48 -1.71
N PRO A 213 4.02 18.71 -0.68
CA PRO A 213 4.26 20.04 -0.12
C PRO A 213 4.49 21.08 -1.21
N LYS A 214 3.96 22.30 -1.03
CA LYS A 214 3.96 23.34 -2.07
C LYS A 214 5.33 23.64 -2.65
N ASP A 215 6.38 23.55 -1.83
CA ASP A 215 7.75 23.81 -2.25
C ASP A 215 8.33 22.73 -3.17
N GLU A 216 7.79 21.51 -3.13
CA GLU A 216 8.09 20.45 -4.10
C GLU A 216 7.12 20.50 -5.29
N SER A 217 5.82 20.63 -5.02
CA SER A 217 4.77 20.46 -6.03
C SER A 217 4.75 21.61 -7.04
N VAL A 218 4.80 22.87 -6.59
CA VAL A 218 4.64 24.03 -7.46
C VAL A 218 5.77 24.13 -8.49
N PRO A 219 7.07 24.03 -8.12
CA PRO A 219 8.15 24.01 -9.11
C PRO A 219 8.03 22.84 -10.10
N SER A 220 7.65 21.66 -9.62
CA SER A 220 7.47 20.47 -10.47
C SER A 220 6.34 20.65 -11.48
N LEU A 221 5.20 21.19 -11.05
CA LEU A 221 4.06 21.44 -11.93
C LEU A 221 4.36 22.55 -12.95
N ILE A 222 5.08 23.62 -12.57
CA ILE A 222 5.52 24.67 -13.51
C ILE A 222 6.43 24.07 -14.59
N ARG A 223 7.40 23.22 -14.20
CA ARG A 223 8.26 22.51 -15.16
C ARG A 223 7.42 21.72 -16.16
N ILE A 224 6.50 20.88 -15.66
CA ILE A 224 5.63 20.03 -16.51
C ILE A 224 4.79 20.91 -17.44
N ALA A 225 4.18 21.98 -16.93
CA ALA A 225 3.35 22.90 -17.69
C ALA A 225 4.12 23.61 -18.82
N ARG A 226 5.43 23.87 -18.65
CA ARG A 226 6.29 24.50 -19.65
C ARG A 226 6.84 23.52 -20.68
N THR A 227 7.36 22.38 -20.23
CA THR A 227 8.28 21.57 -21.03
C THR A 227 7.71 20.25 -21.49
N HIS A 228 6.59 19.78 -20.91
CA HIS A 228 6.11 18.44 -21.21
C HIS A 228 5.58 18.35 -22.65
N ARG A 229 6.00 17.31 -23.39
CA ARG A 229 5.65 17.14 -24.82
C ARG A 229 4.17 16.93 -25.07
N ASP A 230 3.49 16.19 -24.19
CA ASP A 230 2.06 15.90 -24.29
C ASP A 230 1.21 17.10 -23.80
N PRO A 231 0.39 17.74 -24.67
CA PRO A 231 -0.46 18.86 -24.29
C PRO A 231 -1.49 18.53 -23.20
N GLU A 232 -1.97 17.30 -23.14
CA GLU A 232 -2.94 16.87 -22.13
C GLU A 232 -2.30 16.89 -20.74
N ILE A 233 -1.05 16.43 -20.64
CA ILE A 233 -0.28 16.44 -19.40
C ILE A 233 0.06 17.87 -18.97
N ARG A 234 0.42 18.75 -19.93
CA ARG A 234 0.59 20.19 -19.63
C ARG A 234 -0.69 20.80 -19.06
N ARG A 235 -1.84 20.49 -19.65
CA ARG A 235 -3.15 20.98 -19.18
C ARG A 235 -3.45 20.49 -17.77
N THR A 236 -3.20 19.21 -17.47
CA THR A 236 -3.39 18.67 -16.12
C THR A 236 -2.49 19.38 -15.09
N ALA A 237 -1.24 19.69 -15.44
CA ALA A 237 -0.36 20.44 -14.54
C ALA A 237 -0.86 21.88 -14.31
N ILE A 238 -1.30 22.57 -15.36
CA ILE A 238 -1.91 23.92 -15.28
C ILE A 238 -3.15 23.90 -14.38
N PHE A 239 -4.01 22.89 -14.53
CA PHE A 239 -5.20 22.74 -13.68
C PHE A 239 -4.83 22.67 -12.20
N TRP A 240 -3.88 21.80 -11.82
CA TRP A 240 -3.46 21.66 -10.43
C TRP A 240 -2.66 22.87 -9.91
N LEU A 241 -1.91 23.57 -10.75
CA LEU A 241 -1.31 24.87 -10.40
C LEU A 241 -2.38 25.89 -10.02
N GLY A 242 -3.50 25.94 -10.76
CA GLY A 242 -4.63 26.80 -10.44
C GLY A 242 -5.27 26.50 -9.09
N GLN A 243 -5.21 25.24 -8.63
CA GLN A 243 -5.72 24.84 -7.31
C GLN A 243 -4.74 25.11 -6.15
N SER A 244 -3.47 25.43 -6.44
CA SER A 244 -2.43 25.57 -5.42
C SER A 244 -2.58 26.82 -4.54
N GLY A 245 -3.16 27.90 -5.09
CA GLY A 245 -3.18 29.23 -4.48
C GLY A 245 -1.79 29.80 -4.18
N ASP A 246 -0.74 29.30 -4.84
CA ASP A 246 0.64 29.73 -4.65
C ASP A 246 0.98 30.93 -5.55
N PRO A 247 1.61 32.01 -5.04
CA PRO A 247 1.98 33.17 -5.86
C PRO A 247 2.87 32.83 -7.06
N ARG A 248 3.70 31.78 -6.98
CA ARG A 248 4.53 31.33 -8.11
C ARG A 248 3.67 30.83 -9.28
N ALA A 249 2.51 30.25 -9.01
CA ALA A 249 1.57 29.84 -10.05
C ALA A 249 0.95 31.06 -10.76
N VAL A 250 0.64 32.13 -10.01
CA VAL A 250 0.15 33.40 -10.57
C VAL A 250 1.20 34.01 -11.49
N ALA A 251 2.45 34.13 -11.02
CA ALA A 251 3.55 34.65 -11.83
C ALA A 251 3.76 33.85 -13.12
N TYR A 252 3.65 32.51 -13.03
CA TYR A 252 3.69 31.65 -14.22
C TYR A 252 2.54 31.94 -15.19
N PHE A 253 1.30 32.12 -14.71
CA PHE A 253 0.17 32.44 -15.58
C PHE A 253 0.28 33.83 -16.20
N GLU A 254 0.74 34.84 -15.46
CA GLU A 254 1.01 36.18 -16.00
C GLU A 254 2.02 36.12 -17.14
N GLU A 255 3.13 35.40 -16.95
CA GLU A 255 4.14 35.23 -17.98
C GLU A 255 3.54 34.61 -19.24
N VAL A 256 2.83 33.48 -19.12
CA VAL A 256 2.28 32.74 -20.27
C VAL A 256 1.18 33.53 -20.99
N LEU A 257 0.38 34.32 -20.27
CA LEU A 257 -0.70 35.12 -20.86
C LEU A 257 -0.19 36.39 -21.55
N VAL A 258 0.96 36.92 -21.13
CA VAL A 258 1.56 38.14 -21.69
C VAL A 258 2.62 37.84 -22.74
N SER A 259 3.25 36.66 -22.70
CA SER A 259 4.15 36.18 -23.74
C SER A 259 3.38 35.95 -25.05
N ARG A 260 3.48 36.91 -25.98
CA ARG A 260 3.02 36.80 -27.37
C ARG A 260 4.08 36.19 -28.26
#